data_AF-A0A933JT28-F1
#
_entry.id   AF-A0A933JT28-F1
#
_cell.length_a   1.000
_cell.length_b   1.000
_cell.length_c   1.000
_cell.angle_alpha   90.00
_cell.angle_beta   90.00
_cell.angle_gamma   90.00
#
_symmetry.space_group_name_H-M   'P 1'
#
loop_
_entity.id
_entity.type
_entity.pdbx_description
1 polymer ?
#
loop_
_entity_poly.entity_id
_entity_poly.type
_entity_poly.pdbx_seq_one_letter_code
_entity_poly.pdbx_strand_id
1 'polypeptide(L)'
;MSSNKPRRRSFCTSLSILGLAASCSLPARLEISESIQYVAVLDVDDQGRVTKSSGIASYVPGVVIASASDESRILGWTSDQLGSAGVTESTPLTDPLTEAAGCEQSLPTPLVALAWTSDGLRDVVAPRVTAAWVRQVCPELLPERLSFRFDCFEEACQPKVTRRERCGFDVRFACPELTSELDARVGFDGRVCLNLGSAGWDCSGRDPAGSVMSLRCASPSCEVSADLRPTEPPFVVAETSIHDSNLDPFDPPDSMLLPPSAREMGYAYDFAVLEDRVVVSASDGSAVVSCNGNPGHLELFDAETLDRRVVPAPSCLTRLLRDSYSDGFLGLFTRGSTLAIARFDPEGRLVDGSERTVVSIDPTTCLETAALEESGDTVVVGLRLGEGDDCQEIRSIMVRYRGERLELVDVTAAQPGEALRAAATSSERELVLGFDGPSAGRISWWDVENGAENSLTLEPSGFRDGNSVTDVVAVVGGRVLISVARQRPSVSVAVPSELVHEEVAFFEEPGNPTSAHPWVGAQFMVLGTRRKSQTEWPAFVTLFDTSTGRFLPGSWPLGRGPGRIRSDRKGRLWILYPWESKLRRLTR
;
A
#
# COMPACT_ATOMS: atom_id res chain seq x y z
N MET A 1 30.29 92.76 -2.18
CA MET A 1 30.20 93.19 -0.76
C MET A 1 30.25 91.91 0.08
N SER A 2 31.21 91.56 0.93
CA SER A 2 32.50 92.07 1.41
C SER A 2 33.32 90.79 1.69
N SER A 3 34.37 90.50 0.92
CA SER A 3 35.79 90.71 1.25
C SER A 3 36.43 89.70 2.22
N ASN A 4 37.37 88.94 1.65
CA ASN A 4 38.72 88.62 2.13
C ASN A 4 39.00 87.89 3.47
N LYS A 5 39.41 86.61 3.35
CA LYS A 5 40.80 86.06 3.43
C LYS A 5 41.72 86.42 4.63
N PRO A 6 42.81 85.64 4.90
CA PRO A 6 43.00 84.76 6.07
C PRO A 6 44.14 85.21 7.01
N ARG A 7 44.40 84.50 8.12
CA ARG A 7 45.73 84.48 8.78
C ARG A 7 46.01 83.22 9.59
N ARG A 8 47.17 82.61 9.28
CA ARG A 8 47.91 81.59 10.05
C ARG A 8 48.53 82.23 11.31
N ARG A 9 48.64 81.47 12.42
CA ARG A 9 49.90 80.89 12.96
C ARG A 9 49.71 80.31 14.37
N SER A 10 50.40 79.21 14.57
CA SER A 10 50.53 78.32 15.74
C SER A 10 51.02 79.00 17.03
N PHE A 11 50.70 78.42 18.20
CA PHE A 11 51.69 77.97 19.20
C PHE A 11 51.04 77.06 20.27
N CYS A 12 51.76 76.00 20.63
CA CYS A 12 51.43 74.97 21.62
C CYS A 12 51.30 75.52 23.05
N THR A 13 50.42 74.94 23.87
CA THR A 13 50.80 74.31 25.15
C THR A 13 49.64 73.54 25.79
N SER A 14 49.92 72.26 26.06
CA SER A 14 49.57 71.50 27.27
C SER A 14 48.12 71.12 27.61
N LEU A 15 48.00 69.82 27.85
CA LEU A 15 47.39 69.14 29.01
C LEU A 15 46.18 68.24 28.70
N SER A 16 46.48 66.95 28.79
CA SER A 16 45.64 65.75 28.79
C SER A 16 44.45 65.81 29.74
N ILE A 17 43.35 65.12 29.38
CA ILE A 17 42.48 64.22 30.19
C ILE A 17 41.51 63.58 29.16
N LEU A 18 41.76 62.34 28.69
CA LEU A 18 41.18 61.07 29.17
C LEU A 18 39.64 61.09 29.33
N GLY A 19 38.92 60.48 28.37
CA GLY A 19 37.47 60.33 28.45
C GLY A 19 36.78 59.81 27.19
N LEU A 20 37.35 58.84 26.47
CA LEU A 20 36.62 58.06 25.46
C LEU A 20 36.95 56.58 25.67
N ALA A 21 36.24 55.96 26.62
CA ALA A 21 36.04 54.51 26.60
C ALA A 21 35.04 54.22 25.48
N ALA A 22 35.51 54.22 24.24
CA ALA A 22 34.87 53.42 23.22
C ALA A 22 35.26 51.98 23.57
N SER A 23 34.38 51.29 24.27
CA SER A 23 34.43 49.84 24.43
C SER A 23 34.29 49.23 23.03
N CYS A 24 35.40 49.16 22.30
CA CYS A 24 35.59 48.16 21.27
C CYS A 24 35.56 46.83 21.99
N SER A 25 34.37 46.29 22.21
CA SER A 25 34.20 44.87 22.54
C SER A 25 35.00 44.12 21.50
N LEU A 26 36.02 43.39 21.96
CA LEU A 26 36.76 42.48 21.11
C LEU A 26 35.72 41.60 20.41
N PRO A 27 35.77 41.46 19.08
CA PRO A 27 34.85 40.59 18.38
C PRO A 27 34.91 39.21 19.03
N ALA A 28 33.77 38.76 19.55
CA ALA A 28 33.69 37.43 20.13
C ALA A 28 34.04 36.41 19.02
N ARG A 29 35.04 35.57 19.28
CA ARG A 29 35.31 34.43 18.42
C ARG A 29 34.26 33.37 18.72
N LEU A 30 33.45 33.04 17.72
CA LEU A 30 32.57 31.88 17.78
C LEU A 30 33.40 30.64 17.46
N GLU A 31 33.59 29.77 18.44
CA GLU A 31 33.92 28.36 18.19
C GLU A 31 32.61 27.61 18.08
N ILE A 32 32.14 27.42 16.84
CA ILE A 32 31.04 26.52 16.54
C ILE A 32 31.64 25.11 16.39
N SER A 33 30.85 24.07 16.67
CA SER A 33 31.19 22.67 16.38
C SER A 33 31.92 22.53 15.04
N GLU A 34 33.02 21.77 15.03
CA GLU A 34 33.84 21.50 13.83
C GLU A 34 33.05 20.81 12.70
N SER A 35 31.88 20.24 13.01
CA SER A 35 30.98 19.64 12.03
C SER A 35 30.21 20.65 11.18
N ILE A 36 30.14 21.92 11.59
CA ILE A 36 29.42 22.97 10.84
C ILE A 36 30.29 23.47 9.70
N GLN A 37 29.74 23.44 8.49
CA GLN A 37 30.43 23.87 7.28
C GLN A 37 29.76 25.08 6.63
N TYR A 38 28.52 25.37 7.02
CA TYR A 38 27.74 26.46 6.46
C TYR A 38 27.00 27.20 7.58
N VAL A 39 26.95 28.53 7.49
CA VAL A 39 26.26 29.39 8.46
C VAL A 39 25.40 30.45 7.78
N ALA A 40 24.33 30.86 8.45
CA ALA A 40 23.54 32.03 8.11
C ALA A 40 23.21 32.83 9.38
N VAL A 41 22.98 34.13 9.23
CA VAL A 41 22.58 35.04 10.31
C VAL A 41 21.20 35.61 9.99
N LEU A 42 20.28 35.51 10.94
CA LEU A 42 18.93 36.04 10.86
C LEU A 42 18.74 37.09 11.96
N ASP A 43 18.21 38.26 11.65
CA ASP A 43 17.70 39.17 12.67
C ASP A 43 16.20 38.88 12.86
N VAL A 44 15.76 38.75 14.11
CA VAL A 44 14.34 38.51 14.45
C VAL A 44 13.76 39.63 15.30
N ASP A 45 12.47 39.90 15.16
CA ASP A 45 11.76 40.84 16.05
C ASP A 45 11.42 40.21 17.41
N ASP A 46 10.79 40.99 18.30
CA ASP A 46 10.33 40.55 19.63
C ASP A 46 9.33 39.37 19.58
N GLN A 47 8.73 39.11 18.41
CA GLN A 47 7.81 37.99 18.17
C GLN A 47 8.52 36.77 17.56
N GLY A 48 9.84 36.87 17.32
CA GLY A 48 10.65 35.83 16.70
C GLY A 48 10.55 35.76 15.16
N ARG A 49 9.93 36.76 14.52
CA ARG A 49 9.77 36.79 13.05
C ARG A 49 11.02 37.32 12.38
N VAL A 50 11.39 36.76 11.24
CA VAL A 50 12.60 37.15 10.51
C VAL A 50 12.43 38.54 9.89
N THR A 51 13.21 39.52 10.33
CA THR A 51 13.19 40.90 9.80
C THR A 51 14.29 41.15 8.77
N LYS A 52 15.43 40.46 8.93
CA LYS A 52 16.56 40.51 8.00
C LYS A 52 17.31 39.17 8.03
N SER A 53 17.96 38.83 6.93
CA SER A 53 18.74 37.59 6.83
C SER A 53 19.94 37.77 5.92
N SER A 54 20.97 36.95 6.17
CA SER A 54 22.02 36.69 5.20
C SER A 54 21.62 35.53 4.28
N GLY A 55 22.35 35.38 3.18
CA GLY A 55 22.46 34.08 2.52
C GLY A 55 23.27 33.10 3.37
N ILE A 56 23.41 31.87 2.89
CA ILE A 56 24.27 30.85 3.48
C ILE A 56 25.71 31.11 3.04
N ALA A 57 26.64 31.11 3.99
CA ALA A 57 28.07 31.24 3.73
C ALA A 57 28.83 30.03 4.26
N SER A 58 29.91 29.64 3.59
CA SER A 58 30.83 28.63 4.11
C SER A 58 31.46 29.11 5.41
N TYR A 59 31.41 28.27 6.44
CA TYR A 59 32.02 28.52 7.73
C TYR A 59 33.47 28.04 7.71
N VAL A 60 34.38 28.93 8.12
CA VAL A 60 35.77 28.57 8.39
C VAL A 60 35.99 28.78 9.89
N PRO A 61 36.41 27.75 10.64
CA PRO A 61 36.68 27.87 12.06
C PRO A 61 37.58 29.06 12.38
N GLY A 62 37.18 29.89 13.35
CA GLY A 62 37.92 31.08 13.77
C GLY A 62 37.58 32.38 13.01
N VAL A 63 36.67 32.36 12.04
CA VAL A 63 36.12 33.59 11.42
C VAL A 63 35.12 34.26 12.37
N VAL A 64 35.29 35.56 12.56
CA VAL A 64 34.39 36.40 13.35
C VAL A 64 33.15 36.76 12.51
N ILE A 65 31.96 36.45 13.02
CA ILE A 65 30.69 36.97 12.49
C ILE A 65 30.48 38.36 13.10
N ALA A 66 30.90 39.40 12.38
CA ALA A 66 31.24 40.72 12.97
C ALA A 66 30.05 41.63 13.34
N SER A 67 28.79 41.20 13.25
CA SER A 67 27.65 42.07 13.56
C SER A 67 26.37 41.33 13.97
N ALA A 68 26.42 40.58 15.08
CA ALA A 68 25.20 40.06 15.69
C ALA A 68 24.70 41.05 16.75
N SER A 69 23.50 41.59 16.60
CA SER A 69 22.77 42.23 17.71
C SER A 69 22.19 41.15 18.62
N ASP A 70 21.62 41.53 19.77
CA ASP A 70 20.88 40.60 20.65
C ASP A 70 19.65 39.97 19.94
N GLU A 71 19.23 40.58 18.84
CA GLU A 71 18.16 40.13 17.95
C GLU A 71 18.64 39.15 16.87
N SER A 72 19.94 38.94 16.72
CA SER A 72 20.48 38.03 15.71
C SER A 72 20.46 36.56 16.17
N ARG A 73 20.26 35.67 15.21
CA ARG A 73 20.28 34.21 15.33
C ARG A 73 21.28 33.65 14.33
N ILE A 74 22.18 32.79 14.78
CA ILE A 74 23.20 32.14 13.96
C ILE A 74 22.74 30.70 13.74
N LEU A 75 22.51 30.33 12.49
CA LEU A 75 22.11 28.99 12.09
C LEU A 75 23.30 28.28 11.42
N GLY A 76 23.52 27.02 11.75
CA GLY A 76 24.63 26.22 11.23
C GLY A 76 24.18 24.87 10.66
N TRP A 77 24.74 24.49 9.50
CA TRP A 77 24.46 23.22 8.82
C TRP A 77 25.74 22.49 8.41
N THR A 78 25.61 21.18 8.23
CA THR A 78 26.60 20.34 7.53
C THR A 78 26.37 20.35 6.02
N SER A 79 27.37 19.93 5.23
CA SER A 79 27.21 19.72 3.79
C SER A 79 26.18 18.65 3.46
N ASP A 80 26.06 17.60 4.27
CA ASP A 80 25.07 16.54 4.02
C ASP A 80 23.65 17.06 4.21
N GLN A 81 23.41 17.88 5.25
CA GLN A 81 22.12 18.52 5.47
C GLN A 81 21.74 19.38 4.26
N LEU A 82 22.60 20.31 3.85
CA LEU A 82 22.30 21.18 2.71
C LEU A 82 22.30 20.46 1.36
N GLY A 83 23.13 19.44 1.20
CA GLY A 83 23.15 18.58 0.02
C GLY A 83 21.81 17.88 -0.19
N SER A 84 21.16 17.41 0.89
CA SER A 84 19.82 16.84 0.80
C SER A 84 18.77 17.86 0.34
N ALA A 85 18.97 19.15 0.61
CA ALA A 85 18.10 20.22 0.13
C ALA A 85 18.37 20.62 -1.34
N GLY A 86 19.37 20.03 -1.99
CA GLY A 86 19.72 20.35 -3.38
C GLY A 86 20.84 21.37 -3.56
N VAL A 87 21.65 21.62 -2.53
CA VAL A 87 22.86 22.45 -2.71
C VAL A 87 23.88 21.69 -3.55
N THR A 88 24.26 22.30 -4.67
CA THR A 88 25.33 21.87 -5.57
C THR A 88 26.41 22.94 -5.62
N GLU A 89 27.56 22.66 -6.25
CA GLU A 89 28.61 23.67 -6.48
C GLU A 89 28.12 24.91 -7.26
N SER A 90 27.01 24.77 -8.02
CA SER A 90 26.41 25.86 -8.80
C SER A 90 25.31 26.64 -8.10
N THR A 91 24.92 26.24 -6.88
CA THR A 91 23.79 26.85 -6.17
C THR A 91 24.18 28.23 -5.62
N PRO A 92 23.43 29.30 -5.92
CA PRO A 92 23.71 30.63 -5.40
C PRO A 92 23.32 30.72 -3.92
N LEU A 93 24.26 30.36 -3.03
CA LEU A 93 24.04 30.43 -1.57
C LEU A 93 23.89 31.85 -1.04
N THR A 94 24.11 32.87 -1.87
CA THR A 94 23.96 34.29 -1.53
C THR A 94 22.52 34.77 -1.42
N ASP A 95 21.54 33.97 -1.86
CA ASP A 95 20.13 34.33 -1.74
C ASP A 95 19.73 34.51 -0.27
N PRO A 96 19.12 35.64 0.13
CA PRO A 96 18.71 35.86 1.51
C PRO A 96 17.66 34.83 1.92
N LEU A 97 17.80 34.30 3.15
CA LEU A 97 16.82 33.39 3.72
C LEU A 97 15.53 34.11 4.07
N THR A 98 14.37 33.54 3.76
CA THR A 98 13.09 34.09 4.22
C THR A 98 12.45 33.14 5.22
N GLU A 99 11.63 33.67 6.12
CA GLU A 99 10.78 32.82 6.96
C GLU A 99 9.87 31.97 6.06
N ALA A 100 9.86 30.66 6.29
CA ALA A 100 9.02 29.74 5.53
C ALA A 100 7.59 29.79 6.08
N ALA A 101 6.64 30.24 5.25
CA ALA A 101 5.24 30.32 5.64
C ALA A 101 4.43 29.11 5.15
N GLY A 102 3.56 28.57 6.01
CA GLY A 102 2.67 27.46 5.67
C GLY A 102 3.43 26.25 5.10
N CYS A 103 3.20 25.97 3.81
CA CYS A 103 3.80 24.86 3.08
C CYS A 103 5.03 25.21 2.23
N GLU A 104 5.58 26.41 2.36
CA GLU A 104 6.86 26.70 1.73
C GLU A 104 7.93 25.67 2.14
N GLN A 105 8.65 25.17 1.14
CA GLN A 105 9.71 24.19 1.31
C GLN A 105 10.83 24.83 2.12
N SER A 106 11.01 24.37 3.36
CA SER A 106 12.03 24.90 4.26
C SER A 106 13.34 24.16 4.10
N LEU A 107 14.45 24.83 4.42
CA LEU A 107 15.73 24.18 4.64
C LEU A 107 15.64 23.14 5.76
N PRO A 108 16.52 22.12 5.75
CA PRO A 108 16.59 21.16 6.84
C PRO A 108 16.89 21.87 8.16
N THR A 109 16.43 21.30 9.27
CA THR A 109 16.70 21.86 10.60
C THR A 109 18.21 22.02 10.80
N PRO A 110 18.70 23.23 11.15
CA PRO A 110 20.12 23.43 11.37
C PRO A 110 20.62 22.54 12.51
N LEU A 111 21.85 22.04 12.39
CA LEU A 111 22.49 21.29 13.45
C LEU A 111 22.72 22.17 14.69
N VAL A 112 22.91 23.48 14.49
CA VAL A 112 23.12 24.46 15.55
C VAL A 112 22.29 25.72 15.28
N ALA A 113 21.64 26.25 16.32
CA ALA A 113 20.91 27.52 16.27
C ALA A 113 21.17 28.31 17.55
N LEU A 114 21.86 29.44 17.43
CA LEU A 114 22.34 30.21 18.58
C LEU A 114 21.80 31.64 18.55
N ALA A 115 21.53 32.23 19.71
CA ALA A 115 21.23 33.65 19.88
C ALA A 115 22.28 34.34 20.74
N TRP A 116 22.60 35.59 20.44
CA TRP A 116 23.39 36.43 21.35
C TRP A 116 22.52 36.93 22.50
N THR A 117 22.98 36.76 23.72
CA THR A 117 22.32 37.28 24.93
C THR A 117 23.33 38.06 25.77
N SER A 118 22.86 38.79 26.78
CA SER A 118 23.74 39.48 27.74
C SER A 118 24.76 38.55 28.41
N ASP A 119 24.44 37.25 28.50
CA ASP A 119 25.26 36.22 29.14
C ASP A 119 26.10 35.43 28.13
N GLY A 120 26.10 35.82 26.85
CA GLY A 120 26.77 35.13 25.75
C GLY A 120 25.79 34.35 24.85
N LEU A 121 26.33 33.39 24.09
CA LEU A 121 25.55 32.56 23.17
C LEU A 121 24.69 31.54 23.91
N ARG A 122 23.45 31.39 23.47
CA ARG A 122 22.54 30.34 23.95
C ARG A 122 21.87 29.64 22.80
N ASP A 123 21.62 28.34 22.96
CA ASP A 123 20.79 27.58 22.04
C ASP A 123 19.37 28.15 22.00
N VAL A 124 18.83 28.26 20.81
CA VAL A 124 17.45 28.70 20.57
C VAL A 124 16.77 27.79 19.56
N VAL A 125 15.44 27.84 19.53
CA VAL A 125 14.67 27.20 18.47
C VAL A 125 14.88 27.99 17.18
N ALA A 126 15.41 27.35 16.14
CA ALA A 126 15.56 27.97 14.82
C ALA A 126 14.19 28.26 14.20
N PRO A 127 13.96 29.44 13.61
CA PRO A 127 12.79 29.65 12.76
C PRO A 127 12.89 28.74 11.52
N ARG A 128 11.74 28.32 10.99
CA ARG A 128 11.70 27.64 9.69
C ARG A 128 12.03 28.65 8.61
N VAL A 129 13.05 28.37 7.81
CA VAL A 129 13.52 29.27 6.76
C VAL A 129 13.56 28.58 5.40
N THR A 130 13.38 29.34 4.33
CA THR A 130 13.45 28.91 2.92
C THR A 130 14.38 29.84 2.12
N ALA A 131 14.72 29.45 0.89
CA ALA A 131 15.48 30.25 -0.06
C ALA A 131 14.91 30.09 -1.47
N ALA A 132 15.21 31.02 -2.37
CA ALA A 132 14.70 30.99 -3.75
C ALA A 132 15.09 29.71 -4.51
N TRP A 133 16.34 29.25 -4.36
CA TRP A 133 16.82 28.02 -5.00
C TRP A 133 16.14 26.76 -4.46
N VAL A 134 15.77 26.72 -3.18
CA VAL A 134 15.07 25.56 -2.57
C VAL A 134 13.75 25.30 -3.31
N ARG A 135 13.06 26.35 -3.75
CA ARG A 135 11.79 26.26 -4.49
C ARG A 135 11.95 25.62 -5.88
N GLN A 136 13.17 25.58 -6.40
CA GLN A 136 13.47 25.07 -7.74
C GLN A 136 14.01 23.63 -7.71
N VAL A 137 14.33 23.11 -6.52
CA VAL A 137 14.92 21.79 -6.33
C VAL A 137 13.93 20.83 -5.67
N CYS A 138 13.41 19.92 -6.47
CA CYS A 138 12.80 18.69 -6.03
C CYS A 138 12.89 17.64 -7.13
N PRO A 139 12.77 16.35 -6.77
CA PRO A 139 12.53 15.31 -7.77
C PRO A 139 11.31 15.67 -8.61
N GLU A 140 11.33 15.33 -9.90
CA GLU A 140 10.15 15.47 -10.73
C GLU A 140 9.05 14.53 -10.22
N LEU A 141 8.09 15.11 -9.50
CA LEU A 141 6.92 14.40 -9.01
C LEU A 141 5.77 14.60 -9.98
N LEU A 142 5.29 13.50 -10.53
CA LEU A 142 4.07 13.45 -11.32
C LEU A 142 2.85 13.62 -10.37
N PRO A 143 1.84 14.45 -10.71
CA PRO A 143 0.67 14.69 -9.84
C PRO A 143 -0.05 13.42 -9.39
N GLU A 144 -0.02 12.36 -10.20
CA GLU A 144 -0.62 11.07 -9.92
C GLU A 144 0.04 10.35 -8.72
N ARG A 145 1.22 10.83 -8.28
CA ARG A 145 1.90 10.35 -7.08
C ARG A 145 1.31 10.89 -5.79
N LEU A 146 0.58 11.99 -5.84
CA LEU A 146 -0.11 12.52 -4.66
C LEU A 146 -1.50 11.95 -4.60
N SER A 147 -1.76 11.22 -3.53
CA SER A 147 -3.08 10.72 -3.23
C SER A 147 -3.64 11.51 -2.06
N PHE A 148 -4.93 11.81 -2.14
CA PHE A 148 -5.64 12.48 -1.07
C PHE A 148 -6.90 11.68 -0.76
N ARG A 149 -7.12 11.38 0.51
CA ARG A 149 -8.35 10.74 1.00
C ARG A 149 -9.11 11.74 1.87
N PHE A 150 -10.39 11.87 1.57
CA PHE A 150 -11.33 12.72 2.28
C PHE A 150 -12.37 11.83 2.95
N ASP A 151 -12.52 11.98 4.25
CA ASP A 151 -13.57 11.37 5.04
C ASP A 151 -14.42 12.51 5.61
N CYS A 152 -15.36 12.98 4.80
CA CYS A 152 -16.29 14.05 5.16
C CYS A 152 -17.70 13.49 5.37
N PHE A 153 -18.49 14.16 6.21
CA PHE A 153 -19.90 13.79 6.48
C PHE A 153 -20.82 13.86 5.26
N GLU A 154 -20.47 14.64 4.24
CA GLU A 154 -21.20 14.77 2.97
C GLU A 154 -20.39 14.16 1.80
N GLU A 155 -21.10 13.72 0.76
CA GLU A 155 -20.65 12.81 -0.31
C GLU A 155 -19.22 13.01 -0.87
N ALA A 156 -18.69 11.92 -1.44
CA ALA A 156 -17.36 11.75 -2.02
C ALA A 156 -16.81 12.98 -2.78
N CYS A 157 -15.99 13.78 -2.10
CA CYS A 157 -15.20 14.83 -2.71
C CYS A 157 -14.07 14.23 -3.55
N GLN A 158 -14.14 14.38 -4.88
CA GLN A 158 -13.02 14.05 -5.76
C GLN A 158 -12.06 15.26 -5.84
N PRO A 159 -10.82 15.15 -5.33
CA PRO A 159 -9.81 16.20 -5.47
C PRO A 159 -9.36 16.30 -6.93
N LYS A 160 -9.24 17.51 -7.44
CA LYS A 160 -8.50 17.80 -8.67
C LYS A 160 -7.13 18.34 -8.28
N VAL A 161 -6.09 17.54 -8.51
CA VAL A 161 -4.70 17.91 -8.26
C VAL A 161 -4.13 18.48 -9.55
N THR A 162 -3.67 19.74 -9.51
CA THR A 162 -2.98 20.38 -10.63
C THR A 162 -1.58 20.79 -10.21
N ARG A 163 -0.58 20.43 -11.02
CA ARG A 163 0.80 20.87 -10.80
C ARG A 163 0.88 22.38 -11.01
N ARG A 164 1.39 23.12 -10.02
CA ARG A 164 1.64 24.56 -10.12
C ARG A 164 3.10 24.84 -10.47
N GLU A 165 4.01 24.21 -9.72
CA GLU A 165 5.47 24.32 -9.88
C GLU A 165 6.10 22.92 -9.79
N ARG A 166 7.44 22.80 -9.85
CA ARG A 166 8.09 21.49 -9.81
C ARG A 166 7.66 20.64 -8.60
N CYS A 167 7.43 21.28 -7.44
CA CYS A 167 7.16 20.66 -6.14
C CYS A 167 5.84 21.11 -5.49
N GLY A 168 5.09 21.98 -6.18
CA GLY A 168 3.86 22.59 -5.68
C GLY A 168 2.64 22.11 -6.46
N PHE A 169 1.58 21.77 -5.74
CA PHE A 169 0.35 21.24 -6.29
C PHE A 169 -0.83 22.04 -5.73
N ASP A 170 -1.65 22.58 -6.62
CA ASP A 170 -2.94 23.13 -6.23
C ASP A 170 -3.93 21.98 -6.17
N VAL A 171 -4.59 21.80 -5.02
CA VAL A 171 -5.62 20.78 -4.81
C VAL A 171 -6.96 21.49 -4.70
N ARG A 172 -7.80 21.29 -5.71
CA ARG A 172 -9.13 21.90 -5.77
C ARG A 172 -10.20 20.87 -5.51
N PHE A 173 -11.20 21.24 -4.73
CA PHE A 173 -12.33 20.37 -4.42
C PHE A 173 -13.53 20.75 -5.27
N ALA A 174 -14.23 19.75 -5.77
CA ALA A 174 -15.52 19.93 -6.38
C ALA A 174 -16.67 19.87 -5.34
N CYS A 175 -16.42 20.32 -4.10
CA CYS A 175 -17.38 20.22 -3.00
C CYS A 175 -17.90 21.62 -2.61
N PRO A 176 -19.23 21.81 -2.53
CA PRO A 176 -19.83 23.13 -2.24
C PRO A 176 -19.40 23.74 -0.91
N GLU A 177 -19.11 22.91 0.10
CA GLU A 177 -18.74 23.37 1.45
C GLU A 177 -17.25 23.65 1.60
N LEU A 178 -16.40 22.94 0.84
CA LEU A 178 -14.96 23.19 0.73
C LEU A 178 -14.71 24.28 -0.32
N THR A 179 -15.19 25.49 -0.04
CA THR A 179 -15.02 26.66 -0.93
C THR A 179 -13.58 27.17 -1.03
N SER A 180 -12.64 26.59 -0.28
CA SER A 180 -11.23 26.97 -0.30
C SER A 180 -10.41 26.01 -1.15
N GLU A 181 -9.62 26.57 -2.07
CA GLU A 181 -8.52 25.83 -2.70
C GLU A 181 -7.50 25.47 -1.60
N LEU A 182 -7.04 24.23 -1.58
CA LEU A 182 -5.98 23.80 -0.68
C LEU A 182 -4.64 23.81 -1.44
N ASP A 183 -3.62 24.45 -0.87
CA ASP A 183 -2.26 24.37 -1.40
C ASP A 183 -1.57 23.16 -0.77
N ALA A 184 -1.14 22.21 -1.61
CA ALA A 184 -0.36 21.06 -1.19
C ALA A 184 1.05 21.15 -1.78
N ARG A 185 2.07 20.91 -0.97
CA ARG A 185 3.47 20.92 -1.43
C ARG A 185 4.20 19.69 -0.95
N VAL A 186 5.14 19.23 -1.76
CA VAL A 186 6.02 18.11 -1.39
C VAL A 186 7.43 18.65 -1.20
N GLY A 187 7.98 18.46 0.00
CA GLY A 187 9.36 18.79 0.31
C GLY A 187 10.35 17.91 -0.47
N PHE A 188 11.62 18.31 -0.52
CA PHE A 188 12.69 17.50 -1.11
C PHE A 188 12.89 16.16 -0.36
N ASP A 189 12.52 16.13 0.91
CA ASP A 189 12.52 14.92 1.75
C ASP A 189 11.31 14.01 1.46
N GLY A 190 10.41 14.40 0.57
CA GLY A 190 9.19 13.68 0.22
C GLY A 190 8.00 14.02 1.11
N ARG A 191 8.13 14.93 2.09
CA ARG A 191 7.03 15.23 3.03
C ARG A 191 5.95 16.04 2.34
N VAL A 192 4.71 15.56 2.43
CA VAL A 192 3.54 16.31 1.98
C VAL A 192 3.15 17.32 3.07
N CYS A 193 3.02 18.58 2.69
CA CYS A 193 2.44 19.64 3.50
C CYS A 193 1.13 20.09 2.89
N LEU A 194 0.11 20.32 3.73
CA LEU A 194 -1.17 20.90 3.36
C LEU A 194 -1.34 22.25 4.06
N ASN A 195 -1.61 23.30 3.29
CA ASN A 195 -1.95 24.61 3.83
C ASN A 195 -3.48 24.77 3.77
N LEU A 196 -4.13 24.36 4.86
CA LEU A 196 -5.57 24.50 5.05
C LEU A 196 -5.81 25.86 5.70
N GLY A 197 -6.02 26.90 4.88
CA GLY A 197 -6.01 28.30 5.33
C GLY A 197 -6.82 28.56 6.61
N SER A 198 -6.16 28.57 7.78
CA SER A 198 -6.55 29.06 9.13
C SER A 198 -7.93 28.70 9.74
N ALA A 199 -8.87 28.08 9.04
CA ALA A 199 -10.23 27.87 9.55
C ALA A 199 -10.43 26.46 10.13
N GLY A 200 -9.97 26.24 11.37
CA GLY A 200 -10.46 25.15 12.22
C GLY A 200 -9.98 23.73 11.89
N TRP A 201 -8.91 23.58 11.12
CA TRP A 201 -8.27 22.30 10.85
C TRP A 201 -7.11 22.03 11.81
N ASP A 202 -7.10 20.84 12.41
CA ASP A 202 -6.00 20.32 13.22
C ASP A 202 -5.20 19.29 12.40
N CYS A 203 -3.97 19.65 12.03
CA CYS A 203 -3.09 18.81 11.22
C CYS A 203 -2.03 18.14 12.08
N SER A 204 -1.99 16.82 12.04
CA SER A 204 -0.95 15.99 12.65
C SER A 204 -0.20 15.21 11.58
N GLY A 205 1.14 15.36 11.56
CA GLY A 205 2.00 14.49 10.76
C GLY A 205 2.03 13.11 11.40
N ARG A 206 1.77 12.06 10.61
CA ARG A 206 2.00 10.68 11.05
C ARG A 206 3.24 10.20 10.30
N ASP A 207 4.23 9.74 11.04
CA ASP A 207 5.35 8.98 10.49
C ASP A 207 5.10 7.50 10.80
N PRO A 208 4.26 6.80 10.02
CA PRO A 208 4.04 5.38 10.22
C PRO A 208 5.28 4.64 9.72
N ALA A 209 6.26 4.47 10.60
CA ALA A 209 7.32 3.48 10.44
C ALA A 209 8.13 3.53 9.12
N GLY A 210 8.37 4.72 8.57
CA GLY A 210 9.57 4.97 7.76
C GLY A 210 9.51 4.81 6.24
N SER A 211 8.33 4.79 5.58
CA SER A 211 8.32 4.79 4.10
C SER A 211 7.18 5.54 3.41
N VAL A 212 6.21 6.06 4.17
CA VAL A 212 5.07 6.80 3.61
C VAL A 212 4.83 8.04 4.45
N MET A 213 5.10 9.20 3.85
CA MET A 213 4.92 10.48 4.50
C MET A 213 3.45 10.89 4.38
N SER A 214 2.70 10.57 5.43
CA SER A 214 1.26 10.83 5.55
C SER A 214 0.99 12.07 6.39
N LEU A 215 0.18 13.01 5.89
CA LEU A 215 -0.32 14.13 6.66
C LEU A 215 -1.82 13.96 6.87
N ARG A 216 -2.28 14.00 8.12
CA ARG A 216 -3.70 13.93 8.49
C ARG A 216 -4.15 15.26 9.05
N CYS A 217 -5.20 15.83 8.49
CA CYS A 217 -5.83 17.05 8.97
C CYS A 217 -7.30 16.81 9.25
N ALA A 218 -7.77 17.15 10.45
CA ALA A 218 -9.17 16.94 10.85
C ALA A 218 -9.85 18.27 11.17
N SER A 219 -11.13 18.35 10.83
CA SER A 219 -12.08 19.38 11.24
C SER A 219 -13.31 18.68 11.82
N PRO A 220 -14.26 19.38 12.48
CA PRO A 220 -15.45 18.75 13.05
C PRO A 220 -16.32 17.98 12.05
N SER A 221 -16.27 18.31 10.75
CA SER A 221 -17.11 17.72 9.70
C SER A 221 -16.34 16.93 8.65
N CYS A 222 -15.01 17.01 8.64
CA CYS A 222 -14.20 16.31 7.64
C CYS A 222 -12.77 16.04 8.09
N GLU A 223 -12.23 14.92 7.63
CA GLU A 223 -10.83 14.55 7.72
C GLU A 223 -10.21 14.44 6.34
N VAL A 224 -8.99 14.99 6.19
CA VAL A 224 -8.16 14.90 4.99
C VAL A 224 -6.89 14.15 5.35
N SER A 225 -6.54 13.17 4.53
CA SER A 225 -5.21 12.56 4.53
C SER A 225 -4.56 12.78 3.17
N ALA A 226 -3.27 13.14 3.17
CA ALA A 226 -2.47 13.26 1.95
C ALA A 226 -1.22 12.41 2.07
N ASP A 227 -0.95 11.66 1.01
CA ASP A 227 0.08 10.63 0.98
C ASP A 227 0.82 10.64 -0.35
N LEU A 228 2.14 10.48 -0.29
CA LEU A 228 2.99 10.36 -1.46
C LEU A 228 3.20 8.87 -1.80
N ARG A 229 2.84 8.49 -3.03
CA ARG A 229 3.03 7.11 -3.53
C ARG A 229 4.52 6.81 -3.76
N PRO A 230 4.99 5.60 -3.37
CA PRO A 230 6.31 5.11 -3.78
C PRO A 230 6.40 5.08 -5.31
N THR A 231 7.53 5.52 -5.87
CA THR A 231 7.78 5.55 -7.32
C THR A 231 7.94 4.16 -7.90
N GLU A 232 8.60 3.30 -7.13
CA GLU A 232 8.95 1.96 -7.53
C GLU A 232 8.19 0.99 -6.63
N PRO A 233 7.64 -0.10 -7.20
CA PRO A 233 7.12 -1.18 -6.38
C PRO A 233 8.21 -1.67 -5.43
N PRO A 234 7.87 -2.10 -4.22
CA PRO A 234 8.82 -2.70 -3.27
C PRO A 234 9.19 -4.14 -3.69
N PHE A 235 9.18 -4.41 -4.99
CA PHE A 235 9.42 -5.72 -5.60
C PHE A 235 9.87 -5.59 -7.06
N VAL A 236 10.63 -6.56 -7.51
CA VAL A 236 10.93 -6.85 -8.92
C VAL A 236 9.97 -7.92 -9.44
N VAL A 237 9.49 -7.74 -10.67
CA VAL A 237 8.61 -8.69 -11.35
C VAL A 237 9.42 -9.52 -12.34
N ALA A 238 9.35 -10.85 -12.23
CA ALA A 238 9.68 -11.77 -13.31
C ALA A 238 8.38 -12.36 -13.86
N GLU A 239 8.27 -12.53 -15.18
CA GLU A 239 7.04 -13.01 -15.84
C GLU A 239 7.37 -14.15 -16.81
N THR A 240 6.45 -15.12 -16.92
CA THR A 240 6.41 -16.12 -17.99
C THR A 240 4.99 -16.34 -18.49
N SER A 241 4.85 -16.84 -19.71
CA SER A 241 3.58 -17.24 -20.31
C SER A 241 3.27 -18.70 -19.99
N ILE A 242 1.99 -19.00 -19.76
CA ILE A 242 1.53 -20.37 -19.51
C ILE A 242 1.37 -21.15 -20.82
N HIS A 243 1.06 -20.45 -21.92
CA HIS A 243 0.99 -20.99 -23.27
C HIS A 243 2.11 -20.46 -24.17
N ASP A 244 2.54 -21.26 -25.16
CA ASP A 244 3.59 -20.87 -26.14
C ASP A 244 3.08 -19.81 -27.13
N SER A 245 1.78 -19.81 -27.40
CA SER A 245 1.16 -18.80 -28.24
C SER A 245 0.79 -17.57 -27.41
N ASN A 246 1.03 -16.39 -27.98
CA ASN A 246 0.41 -15.16 -27.51
C ASN A 246 -1.10 -15.26 -27.75
N LEU A 247 -1.81 -15.83 -26.78
CA LEU A 247 -3.26 -15.81 -26.75
C LEU A 247 -3.68 -14.37 -26.47
N ASP A 248 -4.71 -13.91 -27.16
CA ASP A 248 -5.35 -12.66 -26.79
C ASP A 248 -5.86 -12.79 -25.35
N PRO A 249 -5.75 -11.73 -24.52
CA PRO A 249 -6.34 -11.75 -23.20
C PRO A 249 -7.81 -12.14 -23.29
N PHE A 250 -8.24 -13.05 -22.41
CA PHE A 250 -9.62 -13.45 -22.34
C PHE A 250 -10.47 -12.24 -21.94
N ASP A 251 -11.24 -11.73 -22.89
CA ASP A 251 -12.28 -10.76 -22.65
C ASP A 251 -13.61 -11.52 -22.48
N PRO A 252 -14.11 -11.71 -21.25
CA PRO A 252 -15.37 -12.40 -21.05
C PRO A 252 -16.50 -11.68 -21.80
N PRO A 253 -17.42 -12.40 -22.48
CA PRO A 253 -18.58 -11.79 -23.11
C PRO A 253 -19.41 -11.03 -22.08
N ASP A 254 -20.11 -9.98 -22.56
CA ASP A 254 -20.73 -8.91 -21.77
C ASP A 254 -21.19 -9.30 -20.34
N SER A 255 -20.40 -8.80 -19.39
CA SER A 255 -20.21 -9.11 -17.96
C SER A 255 -21.41 -9.18 -16.97
N MET A 256 -22.66 -9.40 -17.38
CA MET A 256 -23.77 -9.31 -16.41
C MET A 256 -24.06 -10.55 -15.56
N LEU A 257 -23.58 -11.77 -15.87
CA LEU A 257 -23.99 -12.97 -15.13
C LEU A 257 -22.93 -14.08 -14.95
N LEU A 258 -21.64 -13.86 -15.21
CA LEU A 258 -20.66 -14.91 -14.88
C LEU A 258 -20.64 -15.12 -13.36
N PRO A 259 -20.92 -16.36 -12.88
CA PRO A 259 -20.82 -16.65 -11.45
C PRO A 259 -19.37 -16.42 -10.97
N PRO A 260 -19.13 -16.12 -9.69
CA PRO A 260 -17.80 -15.77 -9.20
C PRO A 260 -16.72 -16.80 -9.56
N SER A 261 -17.06 -18.09 -9.52
CA SER A 261 -16.18 -19.20 -9.92
C SER A 261 -15.67 -19.06 -11.37
N ALA A 262 -16.55 -18.72 -12.30
CA ALA A 262 -16.26 -18.54 -13.72
C ALA A 262 -15.41 -17.29 -14.00
N ARG A 263 -15.44 -16.29 -13.11
CA ARG A 263 -14.57 -15.11 -13.24
C ARG A 263 -13.12 -15.47 -12.97
N GLU A 264 -12.86 -16.41 -12.07
CA GLU A 264 -11.51 -16.86 -11.72
C GLU A 264 -10.89 -17.80 -12.75
N MET A 265 -11.67 -18.25 -13.73
CA MET A 265 -11.21 -19.16 -14.77
C MET A 265 -10.87 -18.42 -16.05
N GLY A 266 -9.93 -18.96 -16.81
CA GLY A 266 -9.49 -18.43 -18.10
C GLY A 266 -8.70 -19.50 -18.85
N TYR A 267 -7.46 -19.19 -19.20
CA TYR A 267 -6.53 -20.13 -19.82
C TYR A 267 -5.83 -21.08 -18.83
N ALA A 268 -5.99 -20.82 -17.54
CA ALA A 268 -5.51 -21.63 -16.42
C ALA A 268 -6.59 -21.66 -15.33
N TYR A 269 -6.54 -22.67 -14.46
CA TYR A 269 -7.54 -22.89 -13.42
C TYR A 269 -7.04 -22.51 -12.02
N ASP A 270 -5.85 -22.99 -11.66
CA ASP A 270 -5.22 -22.76 -10.36
C ASP A 270 -3.73 -23.11 -10.43
N PHE A 271 -2.98 -22.84 -9.36
CA PHE A 271 -1.57 -23.19 -9.27
C PHE A 271 -1.15 -23.58 -7.86
N ALA A 272 -0.12 -24.40 -7.71
CA ALA A 272 0.55 -24.69 -6.45
C ALA A 272 2.03 -24.29 -6.53
N VAL A 273 2.57 -23.79 -5.43
CA VAL A 273 3.98 -23.39 -5.32
C VAL A 273 4.71 -24.42 -4.46
N LEU A 274 5.64 -25.14 -5.08
CA LEU A 274 6.51 -26.12 -4.42
C LEU A 274 7.84 -25.45 -4.00
N GLU A 275 8.84 -26.24 -3.63
CA GLU A 275 10.14 -25.70 -3.22
C GLU A 275 10.98 -25.20 -4.40
N ASP A 276 11.04 -25.98 -5.47
CA ASP A 276 11.88 -25.74 -6.65
C ASP A 276 11.08 -25.40 -7.91
N ARG A 277 9.75 -25.45 -7.85
CA ARG A 277 8.88 -25.23 -9.01
C ARG A 277 7.50 -24.69 -8.66
N VAL A 278 6.82 -24.17 -9.68
CA VAL A 278 5.42 -23.81 -9.66
C VAL A 278 4.66 -24.71 -10.61
N VAL A 279 3.55 -25.27 -10.15
CA VAL A 279 2.68 -26.15 -10.94
C VAL A 279 1.40 -25.41 -11.23
N VAL A 280 1.05 -25.23 -12.50
CA VAL A 280 -0.18 -24.56 -12.94
C VAL A 280 -1.07 -25.57 -13.64
N SER A 281 -2.35 -25.64 -13.27
CA SER A 281 -3.33 -26.43 -14.02
C SER A 281 -3.91 -25.60 -15.15
N ALA A 282 -3.86 -26.14 -16.37
CA ALA A 282 -4.29 -25.46 -17.58
C ALA A 282 -4.99 -26.41 -18.56
N SER A 283 -5.58 -25.82 -19.61
CA SER A 283 -6.20 -26.52 -20.73
C SER A 283 -5.57 -26.07 -22.04
N ASP A 284 -5.82 -26.78 -23.14
CA ASP A 284 -5.14 -26.64 -24.45
C ASP A 284 -5.44 -25.32 -25.20
N GLY A 285 -5.25 -24.16 -24.56
CA GLY A 285 -5.24 -22.84 -25.20
C GLY A 285 -6.61 -22.20 -25.44
N SER A 286 -7.71 -22.80 -24.97
CA SER A 286 -9.01 -22.12 -24.94
C SER A 286 -9.27 -21.55 -23.56
N ALA A 287 -9.83 -20.34 -23.49
CA ALA A 287 -10.35 -19.84 -22.23
C ALA A 287 -11.63 -20.62 -21.90
N VAL A 288 -11.61 -21.36 -20.80
CA VAL A 288 -12.69 -22.28 -20.46
C VAL A 288 -13.46 -21.74 -19.26
N VAL A 289 -14.76 -21.49 -19.44
CA VAL A 289 -15.67 -21.02 -18.37
C VAL A 289 -16.14 -22.19 -17.48
N SER A 290 -16.12 -23.42 -18.01
CA SER A 290 -16.51 -24.63 -17.28
C SER A 290 -15.70 -25.84 -17.74
N CYS A 291 -15.26 -26.66 -16.80
CA CYS A 291 -14.47 -27.86 -17.08
C CYS A 291 -15.34 -28.97 -17.74
N ASN A 292 -15.54 -28.89 -19.06
CA ASN A 292 -16.41 -29.77 -19.85
C ASN A 292 -15.73 -31.07 -20.32
N GLY A 293 -14.96 -31.71 -19.45
CA GLY A 293 -14.26 -32.96 -19.78
C GLY A 293 -13.09 -32.82 -20.75
N ASN A 294 -12.65 -31.59 -21.04
CA ASN A 294 -11.43 -31.36 -21.81
C ASN A 294 -10.23 -32.00 -21.08
N PRO A 295 -9.31 -32.64 -21.82
CA PRO A 295 -8.06 -33.09 -21.23
C PRO A 295 -7.35 -31.89 -20.59
N GLY A 296 -6.99 -32.05 -19.33
CA GLY A 296 -6.17 -31.09 -18.62
C GLY A 296 -4.69 -31.40 -18.83
N HIS A 297 -3.86 -30.39 -18.67
CA HIS A 297 -2.42 -30.57 -18.51
C HIS A 297 -1.92 -29.73 -17.34
N LEU A 298 -0.76 -30.10 -16.83
CA LEU A 298 -0.04 -29.33 -15.84
C LEU A 298 1.16 -28.66 -16.51
N GLU A 299 1.32 -27.39 -16.23
CA GLU A 299 2.46 -26.57 -16.61
C GLU A 299 3.38 -26.43 -15.40
N LEU A 300 4.57 -27.01 -15.49
CA LEU A 300 5.58 -26.98 -14.44
C LEU A 300 6.63 -25.93 -14.81
N PHE A 301 6.82 -24.94 -13.94
CA PHE A 301 7.82 -23.89 -14.09
C PHE A 301 8.90 -24.05 -13.04
N ASP A 302 10.16 -24.10 -13.44
CA ASP A 302 11.27 -23.99 -12.49
C ASP A 302 11.17 -22.65 -11.73
N ALA A 303 11.24 -22.71 -10.40
CA ALA A 303 10.96 -21.56 -9.55
C ALA A 303 12.03 -20.47 -9.65
N GLU A 304 13.21 -20.75 -10.20
CA GLU A 304 14.30 -19.78 -10.37
C GLU A 304 14.36 -19.21 -11.79
N THR A 305 14.38 -20.09 -12.78
CA THR A 305 14.60 -19.80 -14.21
C THR A 305 13.31 -19.54 -14.98
N LEU A 306 12.16 -19.98 -14.47
CA LEU A 306 10.87 -20.01 -15.15
C LEU A 306 10.83 -20.92 -16.39
N ASP A 307 11.78 -21.85 -16.51
CA ASP A 307 11.78 -22.87 -17.55
C ASP A 307 10.54 -23.76 -17.44
N ARG A 308 9.83 -23.92 -18.56
CA ARG A 308 8.50 -24.53 -18.63
C ARG A 308 8.57 -25.99 -19.09
N ARG A 309 7.75 -26.85 -18.49
CA ARG A 309 7.50 -28.24 -18.90
C ARG A 309 6.02 -28.60 -18.77
N VAL A 310 5.44 -29.12 -19.85
CA VAL A 310 4.05 -29.61 -19.86
C VAL A 310 4.00 -31.09 -19.51
N VAL A 311 3.05 -31.51 -18.68
CA VAL A 311 2.74 -32.94 -18.45
C VAL A 311 1.22 -33.20 -18.50
N PRO A 312 0.77 -34.39 -18.91
CA PRO A 312 -0.66 -34.73 -18.91
C PRO A 312 -1.25 -34.68 -17.49
N ALA A 313 -2.51 -34.26 -17.38
CA ALA A 313 -3.25 -34.23 -16.12
C ALA A 313 -4.63 -34.92 -16.27
N PRO A 314 -5.25 -35.35 -15.16
CA PRO A 314 -6.67 -35.72 -15.18
C PRO A 314 -7.53 -34.57 -15.73
N SER A 315 -8.65 -34.93 -16.37
CA SER A 315 -9.63 -33.95 -16.81
C SER A 315 -10.12 -33.09 -15.65
N CYS A 316 -10.35 -31.81 -15.93
CA CYS A 316 -10.99 -30.90 -14.99
C CYS A 316 -10.24 -30.75 -13.65
N LEU A 317 -8.91 -30.77 -13.65
CA LEU A 317 -8.09 -30.46 -12.48
C LEU A 317 -8.20 -28.95 -12.15
N THR A 318 -9.09 -28.58 -11.24
CA THR A 318 -9.52 -27.16 -11.06
C THR A 318 -8.92 -26.45 -9.87
N ARG A 319 -8.42 -27.21 -8.88
CA ARG A 319 -7.76 -26.67 -7.68
C ARG A 319 -6.49 -27.42 -7.39
N LEU A 320 -5.47 -26.67 -7.01
CA LEU A 320 -4.17 -27.18 -6.62
C LEU A 320 -3.81 -26.62 -5.23
N LEU A 321 -3.18 -27.44 -4.40
CA LEU A 321 -2.68 -27.00 -3.09
C LEU A 321 -1.37 -27.69 -2.82
N ARG A 322 -0.37 -26.95 -2.33
CA ARG A 322 0.87 -27.56 -1.87
C ARG A 322 0.53 -28.53 -0.73
N ASP A 323 1.07 -29.74 -0.80
CA ASP A 323 0.82 -30.78 0.18
C ASP A 323 1.84 -30.67 1.33
N SER A 324 1.41 -30.46 2.57
CA SER A 324 2.35 -30.34 3.69
C SER A 324 3.03 -31.66 4.08
N TYR A 325 2.50 -32.80 3.61
CA TYR A 325 2.95 -34.15 3.97
C TYR A 325 3.83 -34.82 2.93
N SER A 326 4.02 -34.19 1.78
CA SER A 326 4.90 -34.69 0.72
C SER A 326 5.63 -33.53 0.05
N ASP A 327 6.57 -33.85 -0.85
CA ASP A 327 7.22 -32.81 -1.66
C ASP A 327 6.34 -32.32 -2.83
N GLY A 328 5.17 -32.95 -3.02
CA GLY A 328 4.25 -32.70 -4.13
C GLY A 328 3.09 -31.76 -3.79
N PHE A 329 1.94 -32.04 -4.39
CA PHE A 329 0.73 -31.23 -4.24
C PHE A 329 -0.55 -32.08 -4.25
N LEU A 330 -1.61 -31.52 -3.69
CA LEU A 330 -2.96 -32.02 -3.78
C LEU A 330 -3.65 -31.40 -4.99
N GLY A 331 -4.47 -32.21 -5.66
CA GLY A 331 -5.28 -31.76 -6.79
C GLY A 331 -6.72 -32.23 -6.67
N LEU A 332 -7.65 -31.34 -7.02
CA LEU A 332 -9.08 -31.64 -7.14
C LEU A 332 -9.48 -31.71 -8.61
N PHE A 333 -10.03 -32.84 -9.04
CA PHE A 333 -10.35 -33.11 -10.43
C PHE A 333 -11.62 -33.94 -10.59
N THR A 334 -12.13 -34.07 -11.81
CA THR A 334 -13.28 -34.95 -12.07
C THR A 334 -12.86 -36.22 -12.80
N ARG A 335 -13.53 -37.32 -12.45
CA ARG A 335 -13.48 -38.59 -13.16
C ARG A 335 -14.91 -39.00 -13.52
N GLY A 336 -15.30 -38.75 -14.76
CA GLY A 336 -16.70 -38.87 -15.17
C GLY A 336 -17.57 -37.92 -14.35
N SER A 337 -18.54 -38.47 -13.62
CA SER A 337 -19.46 -37.72 -12.77
C SER A 337 -19.02 -37.64 -11.30
N THR A 338 -17.78 -38.01 -10.98
CA THR A 338 -17.27 -37.99 -9.60
C THR A 338 -16.20 -36.92 -9.44
N LEU A 339 -16.33 -36.10 -8.40
CA LEU A 339 -15.27 -35.22 -7.93
C LEU A 339 -14.31 -36.02 -7.05
N ALA A 340 -13.02 -35.95 -7.36
CA ALA A 340 -11.98 -36.67 -6.63
C ALA A 340 -10.88 -35.71 -6.17
N ILE A 341 -10.26 -36.06 -5.04
CA ILE A 341 -9.03 -35.45 -4.54
C ILE A 341 -7.92 -36.49 -4.57
N ALA A 342 -6.71 -36.10 -4.94
CA ALA A 342 -5.55 -37.00 -4.89
C ALA A 342 -4.25 -36.23 -4.64
N ARG A 343 -3.18 -36.99 -4.38
CA ARG A 343 -1.80 -36.50 -4.31
C ARG A 343 -1.12 -36.66 -5.65
N PHE A 344 -0.31 -35.68 -5.99
CA PHE A 344 0.56 -35.67 -7.15
C PHE A 344 2.00 -35.49 -6.70
N ASP A 345 2.92 -36.19 -7.34
CA ASP A 345 4.36 -35.98 -7.12
C ASP A 345 4.82 -34.61 -7.68
N PRO A 346 6.03 -34.15 -7.36
CA PRO A 346 6.55 -32.89 -7.88
C PRO A 346 6.61 -32.84 -9.42
N GLU A 347 6.63 -34.00 -10.08
CA GLU A 347 6.67 -34.14 -11.54
C GLU A 347 5.28 -34.08 -12.18
N GLY A 348 4.22 -33.94 -11.38
CA GLY A 348 2.83 -33.83 -11.80
C GLY A 348 2.14 -35.17 -12.04
N ARG A 349 2.70 -36.28 -11.57
CA ARG A 349 2.11 -37.62 -11.71
C ARG A 349 1.23 -37.94 -10.52
N LEU A 350 0.06 -38.52 -10.79
CA LEU A 350 -0.85 -39.01 -9.77
C LEU A 350 -0.16 -40.11 -8.93
N VAL A 351 -0.12 -39.94 -7.62
CA VAL A 351 0.43 -40.94 -6.69
C VAL A 351 -0.56 -42.08 -6.53
N ASP A 352 -0.12 -43.30 -6.84
CA ASP A 352 -0.95 -44.50 -6.80
C ASP A 352 -1.63 -44.69 -5.44
N GLY A 353 -2.92 -44.98 -5.47
CA GLY A 353 -3.72 -45.24 -4.27
C GLY A 353 -4.02 -44.01 -3.39
N SER A 354 -3.60 -42.80 -3.79
CA SER A 354 -3.92 -41.57 -3.06
C SER A 354 -5.31 -41.00 -3.37
N GLU A 355 -5.91 -41.40 -4.49
CA GLU A 355 -7.19 -40.88 -4.95
C GLU A 355 -8.35 -41.23 -4.00
N ARG A 356 -9.19 -40.24 -3.71
CA ARG A 356 -10.40 -40.36 -2.89
C ARG A 356 -11.57 -39.66 -3.55
N THR A 357 -12.73 -40.29 -3.51
CA THR A 357 -13.98 -39.67 -3.91
C THR A 357 -14.37 -38.60 -2.90
N VAL A 358 -14.60 -37.38 -3.39
CA VAL A 358 -15.15 -36.28 -2.61
C VAL A 358 -16.67 -36.33 -2.65
N VAL A 359 -17.25 -36.31 -3.85
CA VAL A 359 -18.70 -36.39 -4.04
C VAL A 359 -19.01 -36.97 -5.43
N SER A 360 -20.09 -37.73 -5.53
CA SER A 360 -20.69 -38.10 -6.81
C SER A 360 -21.67 -37.01 -7.22
N ILE A 361 -21.44 -36.41 -8.38
CA ILE A 361 -22.21 -35.31 -8.93
C ILE A 361 -23.23 -35.90 -9.91
N ASP A 362 -24.50 -35.54 -9.80
CA ASP A 362 -25.46 -35.84 -10.86
C ASP A 362 -25.10 -34.98 -12.09
N PRO A 363 -25.16 -35.49 -13.33
CA PRO A 363 -24.93 -34.69 -14.54
C PRO A 363 -25.73 -33.37 -14.62
N THR A 364 -26.85 -33.27 -13.90
CA THR A 364 -27.71 -32.07 -13.80
C THR A 364 -27.31 -31.11 -12.66
N THR A 365 -26.34 -31.48 -11.82
CA THR A 365 -25.85 -30.65 -10.72
C THR A 365 -24.72 -29.75 -11.20
N CYS A 366 -24.85 -28.45 -10.95
CA CYS A 366 -23.79 -27.50 -11.17
C CYS A 366 -22.78 -27.58 -10.02
N LEU A 367 -21.55 -28.01 -10.31
CA LEU A 367 -20.47 -28.01 -9.33
C LEU A 367 -19.63 -26.73 -9.47
N GLU A 368 -19.56 -25.96 -8.39
CA GLU A 368 -18.55 -24.94 -8.21
C GLU A 368 -17.63 -25.36 -7.06
N THR A 369 -16.35 -25.56 -7.35
CA THR A 369 -15.36 -25.75 -6.29
C THR A 369 -15.00 -24.40 -5.70
N ALA A 370 -15.36 -24.19 -4.44
CA ALA A 370 -15.05 -22.95 -3.74
C ALA A 370 -13.59 -22.97 -3.24
N ALA A 371 -13.16 -24.05 -2.58
CA ALA A 371 -11.86 -24.06 -1.91
C ALA A 371 -11.22 -25.45 -1.79
N LEU A 372 -9.89 -25.45 -1.72
CA LEU A 372 -9.05 -26.57 -1.33
C LEU A 372 -7.97 -26.01 -0.39
N GLU A 373 -8.08 -26.33 0.89
CA GLU A 373 -7.27 -25.74 1.96
C GLU A 373 -6.67 -26.82 2.87
N GLU A 374 -5.58 -26.50 3.57
CA GLU A 374 -4.92 -27.37 4.53
C GLU A 374 -4.69 -26.60 5.83
N SER A 375 -5.12 -27.17 6.96
CA SER A 375 -4.96 -26.60 8.30
C SER A 375 -4.57 -27.70 9.28
N GLY A 376 -3.38 -27.55 9.87
CA GLY A 376 -2.85 -28.54 10.79
C GLY A 376 -2.75 -29.92 10.14
N ASP A 377 -3.49 -30.89 10.68
CA ASP A 377 -3.50 -32.26 10.17
C ASP A 377 -4.65 -32.57 9.19
N THR A 378 -5.39 -31.55 8.77
CA THR A 378 -6.66 -31.68 8.07
C THR A 378 -6.63 -30.97 6.73
N VAL A 379 -7.11 -31.66 5.69
CA VAL A 379 -7.37 -31.10 4.37
C VAL A 379 -8.87 -30.88 4.23
N VAL A 380 -9.26 -29.69 3.77
CA VAL A 380 -10.65 -29.30 3.63
C VAL A 380 -10.97 -28.98 2.17
N VAL A 381 -12.04 -29.60 1.69
CA VAL A 381 -12.61 -29.33 0.37
C VAL A 381 -13.95 -28.63 0.55
N GLY A 382 -14.02 -27.37 0.13
CA GLY A 382 -15.23 -26.56 0.13
C GLY A 382 -15.92 -26.60 -1.22
N LEU A 383 -17.15 -27.10 -1.25
CA LEU A 383 -17.96 -27.25 -2.45
C LEU A 383 -19.22 -26.42 -2.39
N ARG A 384 -19.62 -25.92 -3.55
CA ARG A 384 -20.92 -25.30 -3.78
C ARG A 384 -21.62 -26.07 -4.90
N LEU A 385 -22.76 -26.64 -4.57
CA LEU A 385 -23.57 -27.47 -5.46
C LEU A 385 -24.86 -26.72 -5.78
N GLY A 386 -25.14 -26.53 -7.06
CA GLY A 386 -26.43 -26.01 -7.55
C GLY A 386 -27.28 -27.14 -8.12
N GLU A 387 -28.56 -27.19 -7.76
CA GLU A 387 -29.54 -28.10 -8.40
C GLU A 387 -30.32 -27.38 -9.51
N GLY A 388 -30.61 -28.10 -10.61
CA GLY A 388 -31.40 -27.64 -11.76
C GLY A 388 -30.60 -26.94 -12.87
N ASP A 389 -31.24 -26.74 -14.03
CA ASP A 389 -30.60 -26.18 -15.23
C ASP A 389 -30.00 -24.76 -15.02
N ASP A 390 -30.52 -24.02 -14.03
CA ASP A 390 -30.10 -22.65 -13.68
C ASP A 390 -29.26 -22.57 -12.40
N CYS A 391 -28.91 -23.71 -11.78
CA CYS A 391 -28.12 -23.78 -10.54
C CYS A 391 -28.69 -22.95 -9.36
N GLN A 392 -30.01 -22.79 -9.25
CA GLN A 392 -30.64 -21.83 -8.31
C GLN A 392 -30.62 -22.30 -6.85
N GLU A 393 -30.79 -23.60 -6.60
CA GLU A 393 -30.71 -24.14 -5.25
C GLU A 393 -29.27 -24.48 -4.90
N ILE A 394 -28.63 -23.54 -4.20
CA ILE A 394 -27.26 -23.68 -3.78
C ILE A 394 -27.19 -24.35 -2.41
N ARG A 395 -26.50 -25.48 -2.34
CA ARG A 395 -26.06 -26.11 -1.10
C ARG A 395 -24.54 -26.07 -1.03
N SER A 396 -24.02 -25.87 0.16
CA SER A 396 -22.58 -25.91 0.38
C SER A 396 -22.22 -27.16 1.16
N ILE A 397 -21.18 -27.86 0.73
CA ILE A 397 -20.67 -29.05 1.40
C ILE A 397 -19.20 -28.82 1.72
N MET A 398 -18.83 -29.13 2.95
CA MET A 398 -17.45 -29.21 3.38
C MET A 398 -17.09 -30.67 3.59
N VAL A 399 -16.02 -31.11 2.94
CA VAL A 399 -15.48 -32.46 3.11
C VAL A 399 -14.11 -32.35 3.77
N ARG A 400 -13.94 -33.03 4.90
CA ARG A 400 -12.72 -32.99 5.70
C ARG A 400 -11.98 -34.32 5.59
N TYR A 401 -10.69 -34.25 5.38
CA TYR A 401 -9.80 -35.40 5.31
C TYR A 401 -8.67 -35.26 6.31
N ARG A 402 -8.25 -36.36 6.92
CA ARG A 402 -6.96 -36.43 7.61
C ARG A 402 -5.87 -36.36 6.55
N GLY A 403 -5.03 -35.33 6.64
CA GLY A 403 -4.07 -34.94 5.62
C GLY A 403 -3.22 -36.11 5.14
N GLU A 404 -2.39 -36.69 6.01
CA GLU A 404 -1.40 -37.73 5.68
C GLU A 404 -1.93 -38.84 4.73
N ARG A 405 -3.17 -39.32 4.97
CA ARG A 405 -3.74 -40.47 4.24
C ARG A 405 -4.91 -40.13 3.33
N LEU A 406 -5.33 -38.86 3.32
CA LEU A 406 -6.61 -38.41 2.78
C LEU A 406 -7.75 -39.32 3.26
N GLU A 407 -7.77 -39.65 4.56
CA GLU A 407 -8.84 -40.45 5.14
C GLU A 407 -10.02 -39.54 5.44
N LEU A 408 -11.22 -39.87 4.95
CA LEU A 408 -12.41 -39.06 5.19
C LEU A 408 -12.69 -38.99 6.69
N VAL A 409 -12.72 -37.77 7.22
CA VAL A 409 -13.01 -37.49 8.63
C VAL A 409 -14.49 -37.16 8.78
N ASP A 410 -14.99 -36.22 7.97
CA ASP A 410 -16.37 -35.74 8.07
C ASP A 410 -16.86 -35.11 6.77
N VAL A 411 -18.19 -35.08 6.62
CA VAL A 411 -18.90 -34.36 5.57
C VAL A 411 -19.96 -33.50 6.23
N THR A 412 -19.77 -32.18 6.20
CA THR A 412 -20.70 -31.21 6.78
C THR A 412 -21.43 -30.46 5.67
N ALA A 413 -22.75 -30.47 5.68
CA ALA A 413 -23.55 -29.61 4.80
C ALA A 413 -23.88 -28.30 5.53
N ALA A 414 -23.72 -27.17 4.84
CA ALA A 414 -24.19 -25.87 5.33
C ALA A 414 -25.72 -25.81 5.33
N GLN A 415 -26.30 -24.88 6.10
CA GLN A 415 -27.75 -24.72 6.13
C GLN A 415 -28.28 -24.27 4.76
N PRO A 416 -29.54 -24.62 4.39
CA PRO A 416 -30.14 -24.15 3.16
C PRO A 416 -30.10 -22.62 3.04
N GLY A 417 -29.60 -22.12 1.90
CA GLY A 417 -29.44 -20.69 1.64
C GLY A 417 -28.07 -20.11 2.04
N GLU A 418 -27.15 -20.91 2.59
CA GLU A 418 -25.76 -20.52 2.84
C GLU A 418 -24.86 -21.02 1.71
N ALA A 419 -24.41 -20.09 0.85
CA ALA A 419 -23.50 -20.39 -0.25
C ALA A 419 -22.05 -20.12 0.16
N LEU A 420 -21.22 -21.16 0.24
CA LEU A 420 -19.79 -21.03 0.48
C LEU A 420 -19.15 -20.30 -0.71
N ARG A 421 -18.53 -19.17 -0.43
CA ARG A 421 -17.84 -18.33 -1.43
C ARG A 421 -16.34 -18.55 -1.40
N ALA A 422 -15.79 -18.65 -0.20
CA ALA A 422 -14.36 -18.69 -0.01
C ALA A 422 -14.01 -19.41 1.29
N ALA A 423 -12.81 -19.95 1.31
CA ALA A 423 -12.20 -20.49 2.51
C ALA A 423 -10.78 -19.94 2.63
N ALA A 424 -10.36 -19.65 3.84
CA ALA A 424 -8.99 -19.31 4.15
C ALA A 424 -8.60 -19.99 5.46
N THR A 425 -7.37 -20.47 5.53
CA THR A 425 -6.81 -21.04 6.76
C THR A 425 -6.00 -19.98 7.49
N SER A 426 -6.25 -19.83 8.79
CA SER A 426 -5.39 -19.06 9.69
C SER A 426 -4.27 -19.96 10.21
N SER A 427 -3.15 -19.36 10.64
CA SER A 427 -1.99 -20.10 11.16
C SER A 427 -2.41 -21.20 12.15
N GLU A 428 -2.05 -22.43 11.80
CA GLU A 428 -2.19 -23.72 12.51
C GLU A 428 -3.59 -24.26 12.84
N ARG A 429 -4.69 -23.49 12.98
CA ARG A 429 -5.91 -24.05 13.63
C ARG A 429 -7.31 -23.58 13.18
N GLU A 430 -7.44 -22.50 12.43
CA GLU A 430 -8.79 -21.98 12.11
C GLU A 430 -9.03 -22.01 10.61
N LEU A 431 -10.23 -22.44 10.21
CA LEU A 431 -10.72 -22.32 8.85
C LEU A 431 -11.82 -21.27 8.85
N VAL A 432 -11.58 -20.16 8.18
CA VAL A 432 -12.58 -19.12 8.00
C VAL A 432 -13.31 -19.36 6.69
N LEU A 433 -14.63 -19.44 6.77
CA LEU A 433 -15.48 -19.60 5.59
C LEU A 433 -16.40 -18.39 5.41
N GLY A 434 -16.43 -17.89 4.18
CA GLY A 434 -17.40 -16.88 3.80
C GLY A 434 -18.66 -17.55 3.27
N PHE A 435 -19.79 -17.37 3.95
CA PHE A 435 -21.09 -17.77 3.42
C PHE A 435 -21.86 -16.54 2.93
N ASP A 436 -22.53 -16.68 1.79
CA ASP A 436 -23.49 -15.70 1.29
C ASP A 436 -24.90 -16.19 1.61
N GLY A 437 -25.74 -15.32 2.16
CA GLY A 437 -27.10 -15.64 2.58
C GLY A 437 -28.09 -14.56 2.16
N PRO A 438 -29.36 -14.90 1.87
CA PRO A 438 -30.33 -13.98 1.27
C PRO A 438 -30.77 -12.80 2.15
N SER A 439 -30.38 -12.76 3.44
CA SER A 439 -30.89 -11.78 4.42
C SER A 439 -29.82 -10.95 5.16
N ALA A 440 -28.53 -11.22 4.96
CA ALA A 440 -27.36 -10.42 5.37
C ALA A 440 -26.10 -11.26 5.09
N GLY A 441 -24.94 -10.63 4.83
CA GLY A 441 -23.67 -11.36 4.77
C GLY A 441 -23.36 -11.98 6.14
N ARG A 442 -23.28 -13.32 6.23
CA ARG A 442 -22.83 -14.02 7.44
C ARG A 442 -21.48 -14.63 7.16
N ILE A 443 -20.45 -14.23 7.90
CA ILE A 443 -19.17 -14.92 7.85
C ILE A 443 -19.19 -15.95 8.97
N SER A 444 -18.91 -17.21 8.65
CA SER A 444 -18.83 -18.26 9.66
C SER A 444 -17.45 -18.87 9.61
N TRP A 445 -16.73 -18.85 10.72
CA TRP A 445 -15.48 -19.59 10.80
C TRP A 445 -15.70 -20.87 11.59
N TRP A 446 -15.10 -21.93 11.08
CA TRP A 446 -15.06 -23.20 11.76
C TRP A 446 -13.68 -23.37 12.39
N ASP A 447 -13.68 -23.60 13.69
CA ASP A 447 -12.52 -24.17 14.36
C ASP A 447 -12.39 -25.63 13.88
N VAL A 448 -11.33 -25.91 13.12
CA VAL A 448 -11.14 -27.22 12.48
C VAL A 448 -10.88 -28.30 13.52
N GLU A 449 -10.18 -27.96 14.61
CA GLU A 449 -9.74 -28.88 15.65
C GLU A 449 -10.91 -29.29 16.55
N ASN A 450 -11.73 -28.32 16.96
CA ASN A 450 -12.84 -28.56 17.90
C ASN A 450 -14.18 -28.81 17.20
N GLY A 451 -14.25 -28.61 15.87
CA GLY A 451 -15.50 -28.66 15.12
C GLY A 451 -16.53 -27.61 15.56
N ALA A 452 -16.09 -26.59 16.31
CA ALA A 452 -16.95 -25.54 16.82
C ALA A 452 -17.26 -24.54 15.70
N GLU A 453 -18.54 -24.34 15.44
CA GLU A 453 -19.02 -23.27 14.58
C GLU A 453 -19.10 -21.98 15.34
N ASN A 454 -18.31 -21.01 14.89
CA ASN A 454 -18.44 -19.63 15.29
C ASN A 454 -18.98 -18.85 14.10
N SER A 455 -20.01 -18.04 14.32
CA SER A 455 -20.59 -17.20 13.27
C SER A 455 -20.51 -15.74 13.68
N LEU A 456 -20.02 -14.91 12.79
CA LEU A 456 -20.18 -13.47 12.85
C LEU A 456 -21.20 -13.06 11.81
N THR A 457 -22.38 -12.72 12.29
CA THR A 457 -23.35 -12.02 11.47
C THR A 457 -22.85 -10.60 11.28
N LEU A 458 -22.57 -10.21 10.03
CA LEU A 458 -22.30 -8.82 9.74
C LEU A 458 -23.63 -8.08 9.86
N GLU A 459 -23.75 -7.18 10.85
CA GLU A 459 -25.01 -6.47 11.04
C GLU A 459 -25.35 -5.62 9.79
N PRO A 460 -26.60 -5.64 9.31
CA PRO A 460 -27.04 -4.93 8.12
C PRO A 460 -26.87 -3.41 8.17
N SER A 461 -26.62 -2.83 9.35
CA SER A 461 -26.56 -1.39 9.54
C SER A 461 -25.45 -0.74 8.70
N GLY A 462 -24.35 -1.46 8.42
CA GLY A 462 -23.31 -1.07 7.45
C GLY A 462 -23.47 -1.68 6.04
N PHE A 463 -24.41 -2.61 5.85
CA PHE A 463 -24.73 -3.28 4.58
C PHE A 463 -26.15 -2.93 4.13
N ARG A 464 -26.43 -1.65 3.89
CA ARG A 464 -27.67 -1.25 3.21
C ARG A 464 -27.56 -1.56 1.71
N ASP A 465 -28.65 -2.09 1.14
CA ASP A 465 -28.91 -2.25 -0.30
C ASP A 465 -27.87 -3.02 -1.16
N GLY A 466 -27.88 -4.36 -1.09
CA GLY A 466 -27.31 -5.21 -2.15
C GLY A 466 -25.82 -5.54 -2.05
N ASN A 467 -25.24 -5.46 -0.85
CA ASN A 467 -23.84 -5.82 -0.62
C ASN A 467 -23.69 -7.31 -0.29
N SER A 468 -22.80 -8.03 -0.98
CA SER A 468 -22.50 -9.45 -0.70
C SER A 468 -21.01 -9.67 -0.48
N VAL A 469 -20.66 -10.60 0.42
CA VAL A 469 -19.28 -11.08 0.55
C VAL A 469 -18.95 -11.83 -0.73
N THR A 470 -17.97 -11.35 -1.50
CA THR A 470 -17.54 -12.05 -2.71
C THR A 470 -16.44 -13.04 -2.44
N ASP A 471 -15.59 -12.74 -1.45
CA ASP A 471 -14.39 -13.52 -1.20
C ASP A 471 -13.85 -13.30 0.24
N VAL A 472 -13.18 -14.31 0.78
CA VAL A 472 -12.40 -14.24 2.03
C VAL A 472 -10.94 -14.30 1.63
N VAL A 473 -10.28 -13.17 1.78
CA VAL A 473 -9.02 -12.89 1.11
C VAL A 473 -7.82 -13.40 1.92
N ALA A 474 -7.88 -13.29 3.25
CA ALA A 474 -6.86 -13.82 4.17
C ALA A 474 -7.34 -13.83 5.62
N VAL A 475 -6.69 -14.63 6.48
CA VAL A 475 -6.83 -14.58 7.95
C VAL A 475 -5.47 -14.32 8.58
N VAL A 476 -5.36 -13.29 9.42
CA VAL A 476 -4.07 -12.77 9.91
C VAL A 476 -4.18 -12.29 11.34
N GLY A 477 -3.45 -12.90 12.26
CA GLY A 477 -3.34 -12.40 13.63
C GLY A 477 -4.71 -12.18 14.31
N GLY A 478 -5.65 -13.09 14.05
CA GLY A 478 -7.03 -12.95 14.50
C GLY A 478 -7.83 -11.86 13.77
N ARG A 479 -7.48 -11.53 12.53
CA ARG A 479 -8.24 -10.62 11.66
C ARG A 479 -8.58 -11.32 10.36
N VAL A 480 -9.80 -11.17 9.85
CA VAL A 480 -10.21 -11.69 8.55
C VAL A 480 -10.30 -10.54 7.57
N LEU A 481 -9.55 -10.62 6.48
CA LEU A 481 -9.64 -9.70 5.35
C LEU A 481 -10.67 -10.22 4.36
N ILE A 482 -11.70 -9.43 4.08
CA ILE A 482 -12.87 -9.89 3.32
C ILE A 482 -13.17 -8.93 2.19
N SER A 483 -13.40 -9.49 1.00
CA SER A 483 -13.91 -8.79 -0.16
C SER A 483 -15.41 -8.65 -0.07
N VAL A 484 -15.92 -7.42 -0.16
CA VAL A 484 -17.35 -7.15 -0.25
C VAL A 484 -17.65 -6.51 -1.61
N ALA A 485 -18.52 -7.14 -2.40
CA ALA A 485 -19.13 -6.47 -3.54
C ALA A 485 -20.15 -5.46 -3.01
N ARG A 486 -19.85 -4.17 -3.20
CA ARG A 486 -20.85 -3.10 -3.17
C ARG A 486 -20.93 -2.44 -4.54
N GLN A 487 -21.73 -1.38 -4.68
CA GLN A 487 -21.53 -0.40 -5.76
C GLN A 487 -20.11 0.20 -5.75
N ARG A 488 -19.44 0.21 -4.58
CA ARG A 488 -18.02 0.53 -4.40
C ARG A 488 -17.31 -0.64 -3.70
N PRO A 489 -16.42 -1.36 -4.40
CA PRO A 489 -15.64 -2.41 -3.80
C PRO A 489 -14.95 -1.95 -2.51
N SER A 490 -15.11 -2.71 -1.43
CA SER A 490 -14.47 -2.40 -0.16
C SER A 490 -13.92 -3.66 0.51
N VAL A 491 -12.91 -3.44 1.34
CA VAL A 491 -12.31 -4.47 2.16
C VAL A 491 -12.74 -4.24 3.60
N SER A 492 -13.27 -5.28 4.23
CA SER A 492 -13.61 -5.26 5.65
C SER A 492 -12.61 -6.12 6.43
N VAL A 493 -12.30 -5.66 7.64
CA VAL A 493 -11.46 -6.38 8.60
C VAL A 493 -12.36 -6.83 9.74
N ALA A 494 -12.58 -8.14 9.88
CA ALA A 494 -13.32 -8.66 11.02
C ALA A 494 -12.34 -9.20 12.08
N VAL A 495 -12.55 -8.87 13.35
CA VAL A 495 -11.89 -9.56 14.47
C VAL A 495 -12.89 -10.60 15.02
N PRO A 496 -12.51 -11.86 15.29
CA PRO A 496 -13.40 -12.91 15.79
C PRO A 496 -14.22 -12.57 17.05
N SER A 497 -13.89 -11.49 17.76
CA SER A 497 -14.62 -11.00 18.94
C SER A 497 -15.34 -9.66 18.75
N GLU A 498 -14.97 -8.84 17.77
CA GLU A 498 -15.54 -7.51 17.53
C GLU A 498 -15.49 -7.16 16.03
N LEU A 499 -16.62 -6.71 15.50
CA LEU A 499 -16.71 -6.26 14.12
C LEU A 499 -16.28 -4.81 14.01
N VAL A 500 -14.99 -4.57 13.77
CA VAL A 500 -14.51 -3.24 13.40
C VAL A 500 -14.71 -3.05 11.89
N HIS A 501 -15.91 -2.61 11.52
CA HIS A 501 -16.15 -2.14 10.16
C HIS A 501 -15.41 -0.81 9.92
N GLU A 502 -14.16 -0.90 9.54
CA GLU A 502 -13.54 0.15 8.75
C GLU A 502 -13.74 -0.21 7.28
N GLU A 503 -14.51 0.62 6.56
CA GLU A 503 -14.54 0.53 5.10
C GLU A 503 -13.17 0.94 4.59
N VAL A 504 -12.35 -0.06 4.25
CA VAL A 504 -11.04 0.17 3.67
C VAL A 504 -11.20 0.06 2.16
N ALA A 505 -11.38 1.21 1.50
CA ALA A 505 -11.20 1.28 0.06
C ALA A 505 -9.72 0.99 -0.27
N PHE A 506 -9.46 0.31 -1.38
CA PHE A 506 -8.14 0.37 -2.00
C PHE A 506 -7.75 1.86 -2.08
N PHE A 507 -6.58 2.18 -1.55
CA PHE A 507 -6.21 3.53 -1.12
C PHE A 507 -6.48 4.64 -2.15
N GLU A 508 -6.48 4.30 -3.44
CA GLU A 508 -6.51 5.24 -4.56
C GLU A 508 -7.86 5.28 -5.29
N GLU A 509 -8.49 4.13 -5.50
CA GLU A 509 -9.75 3.97 -6.23
C GLU A 509 -10.45 2.68 -5.76
N PRO A 510 -11.78 2.60 -5.76
CA PRO A 510 -12.48 1.37 -5.42
C PRO A 510 -12.06 0.20 -6.33
N GLY A 511 -11.63 -0.91 -5.74
CA GLY A 511 -11.23 -2.13 -6.45
C GLY A 511 -11.67 -3.39 -5.70
N ASN A 512 -12.01 -4.45 -6.42
CA ASN A 512 -12.41 -5.72 -5.81
C ASN A 512 -11.15 -6.51 -5.47
N PRO A 513 -10.83 -6.76 -4.18
CA PRO A 513 -9.75 -7.67 -3.87
C PRO A 513 -10.13 -9.08 -4.34
N THR A 514 -9.14 -9.82 -4.81
CA THR A 514 -9.30 -11.16 -5.40
C THR A 514 -8.39 -12.19 -4.75
N SER A 515 -7.34 -11.75 -4.07
CA SER A 515 -6.43 -12.60 -3.31
C SER A 515 -5.55 -11.73 -2.43
N ALA A 516 -5.09 -12.24 -1.29
CA ALA A 516 -4.05 -11.60 -0.51
C ALA A 516 -3.12 -12.65 0.08
N HIS A 517 -1.89 -12.24 0.33
CA HIS A 517 -0.89 -13.11 0.90
C HIS A 517 0.04 -12.32 1.84
N PRO A 518 0.50 -12.92 2.95
CA PRO A 518 1.54 -12.31 3.77
C PRO A 518 2.73 -11.82 2.94
N TRP A 519 3.17 -10.59 3.23
CA TRP A 519 4.35 -9.97 2.65
C TRP A 519 5.43 -9.83 3.73
N VAL A 520 5.65 -8.64 4.30
CA VAL A 520 6.69 -8.37 5.30
C VAL A 520 6.05 -8.00 6.63
N GLY A 521 6.43 -8.67 7.72
CA GLY A 521 5.94 -8.31 9.06
C GLY A 521 4.42 -8.36 9.14
N ALA A 522 3.78 -7.23 9.47
CA ALA A 522 2.33 -7.08 9.53
C ALA A 522 1.68 -6.72 8.17
N GLN A 523 2.44 -6.69 7.07
CA GLN A 523 1.94 -6.30 5.75
C GLN A 523 1.54 -7.50 4.90
N PHE A 524 0.46 -7.30 4.13
CA PHE A 524 -0.09 -8.24 3.17
C PHE A 524 -0.02 -7.63 1.79
N MET A 525 0.38 -8.43 0.80
CA MET A 525 0.17 -8.06 -0.59
C MET A 525 -1.25 -8.43 -0.97
N VAL A 526 -2.04 -7.45 -1.42
CA VAL A 526 -3.42 -7.65 -1.84
C VAL A 526 -3.49 -7.42 -3.34
N LEU A 527 -3.96 -8.43 -4.07
CA LEU A 527 -4.28 -8.34 -5.48
C LEU A 527 -5.76 -7.99 -5.63
N GLY A 528 -6.05 -6.94 -6.39
CA GLY A 528 -7.41 -6.56 -6.71
C GLY A 528 -7.59 -6.19 -8.17
N THR A 529 -8.84 -6.09 -8.59
CA THR A 529 -9.24 -5.67 -9.94
C THR A 529 -10.08 -4.41 -9.88
N ARG A 530 -9.94 -3.54 -10.88
CA ARG A 530 -10.82 -2.38 -11.07
C ARG A 530 -11.62 -2.57 -12.33
N ARG A 531 -12.89 -2.21 -12.32
CA ARG A 531 -13.71 -2.18 -13.52
C ARG A 531 -13.60 -0.80 -14.16
N LYS A 532 -12.80 -0.67 -15.21
CA LYS A 532 -12.65 0.59 -15.96
C LYS A 532 -13.68 0.72 -17.07
N SER A 533 -14.05 -0.40 -17.70
CA SER A 533 -15.15 -0.50 -18.66
C SER A 533 -15.83 -1.87 -18.53
N GLN A 534 -16.76 -2.21 -19.43
CA GLN A 534 -17.33 -3.56 -19.46
C GLN A 534 -16.27 -4.64 -19.77
N THR A 535 -15.25 -4.30 -20.56
CA THR A 535 -14.20 -5.21 -21.05
C THR A 535 -12.84 -4.99 -20.39
N GLU A 536 -12.61 -3.85 -19.75
CA GLU A 536 -11.34 -3.53 -19.09
C GLU A 536 -11.42 -3.77 -17.58
N TRP A 537 -10.72 -4.83 -17.16
CA TRP A 537 -10.55 -5.23 -15.75
C TRP A 537 -9.06 -5.19 -15.36
N PRO A 538 -8.40 -4.01 -15.32
CA PRO A 538 -7.02 -3.94 -14.87
C PRO A 538 -6.88 -4.48 -13.44
N ALA A 539 -5.81 -5.24 -13.22
CA ALA A 539 -5.45 -5.84 -11.95
C ALA A 539 -4.24 -5.12 -11.36
N PHE A 540 -4.28 -4.90 -10.06
CA PHE A 540 -3.29 -4.14 -9.31
C PHE A 540 -2.92 -4.88 -8.04
N VAL A 541 -1.68 -4.72 -7.60
CA VAL A 541 -1.27 -5.11 -6.26
C VAL A 541 -1.09 -3.88 -5.39
N THR A 542 -1.42 -4.00 -4.11
CA THR A 542 -1.22 -2.98 -3.08
C THR A 542 -0.82 -3.65 -1.78
N LEU A 543 -0.33 -2.87 -0.81
CA LEU A 543 0.01 -3.39 0.51
C LEU A 543 -1.08 -3.06 1.51
N PHE A 544 -1.42 -4.01 2.37
CA PHE A 544 -2.35 -3.84 3.48
C PHE A 544 -1.61 -4.08 4.80
N ASP A 545 -1.60 -3.09 5.69
CA ASP A 545 -0.98 -3.21 7.00
C ASP A 545 -2.02 -3.63 8.05
N THR A 546 -1.87 -4.87 8.50
CA THR A 546 -2.75 -5.49 9.49
C THR A 546 -2.62 -4.89 10.88
N SER A 547 -1.54 -4.17 11.21
CA SER A 547 -1.41 -3.51 12.51
C SER A 547 -2.29 -2.27 12.59
N THR A 548 -2.38 -1.53 11.49
CA THR A 548 -3.19 -0.31 11.36
C THR A 548 -4.58 -0.57 10.79
N GLY A 549 -4.81 -1.74 10.18
CA GLY A 549 -6.05 -2.09 9.51
C GLY A 549 -6.27 -1.33 8.20
N ARG A 550 -5.19 -0.87 7.55
CA ARG A 550 -5.27 0.07 6.42
C ARG A 550 -4.44 -0.37 5.22
N PHE A 551 -4.91 -0.04 4.02
CA PHE A 551 -4.07 -0.08 2.84
C PHE A 551 -2.99 0.99 2.92
N LEU A 552 -1.76 0.60 2.61
CA LEU A 552 -0.65 1.51 2.45
C LEU A 552 -0.78 2.23 1.09
N PRO A 553 -0.32 3.48 0.98
CA PRO A 553 -0.32 4.21 -0.27
C PRO A 553 0.49 3.52 -1.36
N GLY A 554 -0.06 3.54 -2.58
CA GLY A 554 0.50 2.87 -3.74
C GLY A 554 -0.31 1.65 -4.14
N SER A 555 -0.70 1.64 -5.41
CA SER A 555 -1.06 0.43 -6.13
C SER A 555 -0.27 0.34 -7.42
N TRP A 556 0.14 -0.87 -7.78
CA TRP A 556 0.96 -1.10 -8.97
C TRP A 556 0.16 -1.95 -9.95
N PRO A 557 -0.09 -1.45 -11.17
CA PRO A 557 -0.74 -2.25 -12.20
C PRO A 557 0.14 -3.44 -12.49
N LEU A 558 -0.43 -4.63 -12.38
CA LEU A 558 0.33 -5.85 -12.52
C LEU A 558 -0.26 -6.75 -13.60
N GLY A 559 -1.53 -6.63 -13.99
CA GLY A 559 -2.12 -7.45 -15.05
C GLY A 559 -3.56 -7.09 -15.41
N ARG A 560 -4.32 -8.07 -15.90
CA ARG A 560 -5.77 -7.98 -16.18
C ARG A 560 -6.51 -9.19 -15.62
N GLY A 561 -7.76 -8.95 -15.22
CA GLY A 561 -8.65 -9.95 -14.66
C GLY A 561 -8.32 -10.31 -13.20
N PRO A 562 -9.18 -11.10 -12.55
CA PRO A 562 -8.88 -11.64 -11.23
C PRO A 562 -7.65 -12.53 -11.31
N GLY A 563 -6.88 -12.58 -10.24
CA GLY A 563 -5.75 -13.49 -10.13
C GLY A 563 -5.64 -14.06 -8.72
N ARG A 564 -4.65 -14.93 -8.52
CA ARG A 564 -4.43 -15.64 -7.26
C ARG A 564 -2.98 -15.47 -6.83
N ILE A 565 -2.74 -15.19 -5.55
CA ILE A 565 -1.40 -15.03 -4.97
C ILE A 565 -1.06 -16.21 -4.07
N ARG A 566 0.15 -16.75 -4.17
CA ARG A 566 0.72 -17.73 -3.23
C ARG A 566 2.19 -17.40 -2.96
N SER A 567 2.75 -17.87 -1.86
CA SER A 567 4.19 -17.74 -1.59
C SER A 567 4.93 -19.06 -1.74
N ASP A 568 6.23 -18.97 -2.02
CA ASP A 568 7.16 -20.07 -1.77
C ASP A 568 7.85 -19.97 -0.40
N ARG A 569 8.65 -20.98 -0.05
CA ARG A 569 9.42 -21.01 1.21
C ARG A 569 10.45 -19.88 1.32
N LYS A 570 10.82 -19.23 0.20
CA LYS A 570 11.77 -18.10 0.18
C LYS A 570 11.05 -16.77 0.38
N GLY A 571 9.73 -16.77 0.57
CA GLY A 571 8.93 -15.57 0.76
C GLY A 571 8.71 -14.77 -0.53
N ARG A 572 8.99 -15.34 -1.70
CA ARG A 572 8.62 -14.75 -2.99
C ARG A 572 7.14 -15.00 -3.22
N LEU A 573 6.45 -14.02 -3.80
CA LEU A 573 5.06 -14.17 -4.15
C LEU A 573 4.93 -14.56 -5.62
N TRP A 574 4.00 -15.45 -5.90
CA TRP A 574 3.67 -15.93 -7.22
C TRP A 574 2.22 -15.56 -7.50
N ILE A 575 1.97 -15.03 -8.70
CA ILE A 575 0.67 -14.53 -9.10
C ILE A 575 0.28 -15.16 -10.42
N LEU A 576 -0.82 -15.91 -10.40
CA LEU A 576 -1.46 -16.44 -11.59
C LEU A 576 -2.49 -15.42 -12.10
N TYR A 577 -2.40 -15.08 -13.38
CA TYR A 577 -3.39 -14.31 -14.13
C TYR A 577 -4.05 -15.21 -15.20
N PRO A 578 -5.17 -15.88 -14.85
CA PRO A 578 -5.83 -16.84 -15.74
C PRO A 578 -6.26 -16.24 -17.07
N TRP A 579 -6.72 -14.99 -17.08
CA TRP A 579 -7.22 -14.33 -18.29
C TRP A 579 -6.11 -13.94 -19.26
N GLU A 580 -4.90 -13.68 -18.75
CA GLU A 580 -3.76 -13.31 -19.59
C GLU A 580 -2.87 -14.51 -19.93
N SER A 581 -3.14 -15.69 -19.37
CA SER A 581 -2.23 -16.84 -19.44
C SER A 581 -0.83 -16.48 -18.92
N LYS A 582 -0.75 -15.70 -17.83
CA LYS A 582 0.53 -15.23 -17.26
C LYS A 582 0.75 -15.76 -15.86
N LEU A 583 2.00 -16.10 -15.58
CA LEU A 583 2.51 -16.36 -14.24
C LEU A 583 3.60 -15.32 -13.93
N ARG A 584 3.45 -14.62 -12.80
CA ARG A 584 4.38 -13.58 -12.35
C ARG A 584 4.97 -13.94 -11.00
N ARG A 585 6.27 -13.69 -10.82
CA ARG A 585 6.99 -13.82 -9.55
C ARG A 585 7.40 -12.44 -9.05
N LEU A 586 6.97 -12.08 -7.85
CA LEU A 586 7.36 -10.87 -7.13
C LEU A 586 8.46 -11.20 -6.12
N THR A 587 9.61 -10.56 -6.28
CA THR A 587 10.76 -10.68 -5.36
C THR A 587 11.05 -9.32 -4.76
N ARG A 588 11.37 -9.24 -3.47
CA ARG A 588 11.70 -7.97 -2.80
C ARG A 588 12.95 -7.30 -3.36
#